data_AF-A0A937BCF6-F1
#
_entry.id   AF-A0A937BCF6-F1
#
_cell.length_a   1.000
_cell.length_b   1.000
_cell.length_c   1.000
_cell.angle_alpha   90.00
_cell.angle_beta   90.00
_cell.angle_gamma   90.00
#
_symmetry.space_group_name_H-M   'P 1'
#
loop_
_entity.id
_entity.type
_entity.pdbx_description
1 polymer ?
#
loop_
_entity_poly.entity_id
_entity_poly.type
_entity_poly.pdbx_seq_one_letter_code
_entity_poly.pdbx_strand_id
1 'polypeptide(L)'
;MDRIRISSYTLVKYIVLTFLYSLFITGCQESDRKKRSESFHAFLFQNQMQESESFLPTSSHFLREYAKHIALTNKSIQQRNQIEFLGPSGISGRMISIALNPKDTNELWVGSASGGLWRSDSAGRGKDTWKFVPLGYPVNSISAIAISPFNTKTIYIGTGEVYSFTGTDGGVYKRTLRGSYGIGLLKSIDGGLHWNVVSSLPMNHNGINKIVFHPFDSNQIYVACSNGLYKSEDGGKQWNFAIQNHYISDLLIHKDDSLVVYAGIGGHLSPDYNIYKSIDGGKNWKPMLDQYPHNNGKIMLAAYAKNKNLMYAILSDTFETTHILRSKTQFETHTVTSTKDIATYQGWYASGFQIKEDDSTLMVAGGVDLFLDKTGYANGFYNLLYDQLKYHVDFHGIISNPKDPRKLYFVTDGGVFRSNNFCKTIFPINDGLLTAQFYYGSVSQSVANYYVGGMQDNRTAIFEPHTTSWRNIHYGDGTANAIVEGDQSMLYCASQNLEIYKSQDTGTTWRKILNRDLNTCFISKFILSKWDKNVLFAGGVNLLITKNGGETWETKMNPEECGPIVTLYENDYVQEGKIYFSTTSTSSSKSKIFSYDLKKKSI
;
A
#
# COMPACT_ATOMS: atom_id res chain seq x y z
N MET A 1 -38.45 -63.89 -38.05
CA MET A 1 -38.60 -62.56 -38.67
C MET A 1 -39.61 -61.81 -37.82
N ASP A 2 -39.21 -60.70 -37.22
CA ASP A 2 -40.10 -59.56 -36.97
C ASP A 2 -39.21 -58.32 -36.85
N ARG A 3 -39.00 -57.67 -37.99
CA ARG A 3 -38.34 -56.36 -38.06
C ARG A 3 -39.42 -55.31 -37.80
N ILE A 4 -39.37 -54.68 -36.63
CA ILE A 4 -40.18 -53.49 -36.36
C ILE A 4 -39.62 -52.36 -37.24
N ARG A 5 -40.31 -52.07 -38.36
CA ARG A 5 -40.09 -50.87 -39.17
C ARG A 5 -40.72 -49.68 -38.44
N ILE A 6 -39.89 -48.88 -37.78
CA ILE A 6 -40.28 -47.53 -37.37
C ILE A 6 -40.30 -46.66 -38.63
N SER A 7 -41.46 -46.10 -38.98
CA SER A 7 -41.58 -45.23 -40.15
C SER A 7 -40.71 -43.98 -39.97
N SER A 8 -40.12 -43.48 -41.05
CA SER A 8 -39.33 -42.24 -41.08
C SER A 8 -40.10 -41.04 -40.53
N TYR A 9 -41.43 -41.04 -40.63
CA TYR A 9 -42.31 -40.05 -40.02
C TYR A 9 -42.33 -40.08 -38.49
N THR A 10 -42.22 -41.27 -37.89
CA THR A 10 -42.19 -41.45 -36.44
C THR A 10 -40.85 -41.01 -35.85
N LEU A 11 -39.74 -41.29 -36.56
CA LEU A 11 -38.40 -40.87 -36.14
C LEU A 11 -38.22 -39.34 -36.21
N VAL A 12 -38.74 -38.69 -37.25
CA VAL A 12 -38.71 -37.23 -37.39
C VAL A 12 -39.58 -36.55 -36.33
N LYS A 13 -40.75 -37.11 -35.98
CA LYS A 13 -41.56 -36.59 -34.85
C LYS A 13 -40.83 -36.68 -33.52
N TYR A 14 -40.12 -37.78 -33.25
CA TYR A 14 -39.33 -37.92 -32.01
C TYR A 14 -38.14 -36.96 -31.96
N ILE A 15 -37.45 -36.74 -33.08
CA ILE A 15 -36.32 -35.78 -33.16
C ILE A 15 -36.83 -34.34 -33.03
N VAL A 16 -37.94 -33.98 -33.67
CA VAL A 16 -38.53 -32.64 -33.54
C VAL A 16 -39.09 -32.41 -32.13
N LEU A 17 -39.70 -33.42 -31.49
CA LEU A 17 -40.10 -33.32 -30.09
C LEU A 17 -38.90 -33.21 -29.14
N THR A 18 -37.82 -33.97 -29.34
CA THR A 18 -36.63 -33.86 -28.47
C THR A 18 -35.86 -32.55 -28.70
N PHE A 19 -35.87 -32.00 -29.91
CA PHE A 19 -35.27 -30.70 -30.23
C PHE A 19 -36.12 -29.53 -29.70
N LEU A 20 -37.45 -29.64 -29.74
CA LEU A 20 -38.35 -28.66 -29.12
C LEU A 20 -38.34 -28.76 -27.59
N TYR A 21 -38.19 -29.96 -27.02
CA TYR A 21 -38.04 -30.16 -25.57
C TYR A 21 -36.66 -29.69 -25.08
N SER A 22 -35.59 -29.82 -25.88
CA SER A 22 -34.28 -29.25 -25.55
C SER A 22 -34.24 -27.73 -25.71
N LEU A 23 -34.96 -27.15 -26.67
CA LEU A 23 -35.18 -25.69 -26.78
C LEU A 23 -36.07 -25.14 -25.66
N PHE A 24 -37.06 -25.92 -25.17
CA PHE A 24 -37.82 -25.55 -23.98
C PHE A 24 -36.99 -25.71 -22.69
N ILE A 25 -36.11 -26.71 -22.57
CA ILE A 25 -35.23 -26.86 -21.40
C ILE A 25 -34.11 -25.81 -21.41
N THR A 26 -33.56 -25.45 -22.57
CA THR A 26 -32.54 -24.38 -22.69
C THR A 26 -33.17 -22.98 -22.61
N GLY A 27 -34.38 -22.79 -23.14
CA GLY A 27 -35.16 -21.55 -23.02
C GLY A 27 -35.82 -21.35 -21.65
N CYS A 28 -36.22 -22.41 -20.93
CA CYS A 28 -36.71 -22.33 -19.54
C CYS A 28 -35.58 -22.37 -18.49
N GLN A 29 -34.32 -22.68 -18.85
CA GLN A 29 -33.20 -22.51 -17.92
C GLN A 29 -32.62 -21.10 -17.90
N GLU A 30 -33.02 -20.23 -18.83
CA GLU A 30 -32.69 -18.80 -18.78
C GLU A 30 -33.72 -17.96 -18.01
N SER A 31 -34.91 -18.49 -17.70
CA SER A 31 -36.00 -17.68 -17.12
C SER A 31 -36.09 -17.67 -15.60
N ASP A 32 -35.17 -18.31 -14.84
CA ASP A 32 -35.28 -18.31 -13.36
C ASP A 32 -33.96 -18.28 -12.57
N ARG A 33 -32.83 -17.96 -13.20
CA ARG A 33 -31.71 -17.39 -12.43
C ARG A 33 -32.16 -15.97 -12.05
N LYS A 34 -32.77 -15.80 -10.87
CA LYS A 34 -32.94 -14.49 -10.22
C LYS A 34 -31.69 -13.66 -10.53
N LYS A 35 -31.82 -12.64 -11.38
CA LYS A 35 -30.70 -11.78 -11.78
C LYS A 35 -30.07 -11.27 -10.48
N ARG A 36 -28.90 -11.78 -10.16
CA ARG A 36 -28.10 -11.27 -9.05
C ARG A 36 -27.63 -9.89 -9.49
N SER A 37 -27.75 -8.92 -8.59
CA SER A 37 -27.27 -7.58 -8.88
C SER A 37 -25.77 -7.57 -9.12
N GLU A 38 -25.28 -6.58 -9.88
CA GLU A 38 -23.84 -6.35 -10.01
C GLU A 38 -23.20 -6.09 -8.64
N SER A 39 -23.92 -5.43 -7.73
CA SER A 39 -23.51 -5.22 -6.34
C SER A 39 -23.33 -6.54 -5.57
N PHE A 40 -24.20 -7.53 -5.80
CA PHE A 40 -24.06 -8.87 -5.20
C PHE A 40 -22.88 -9.63 -5.82
N HIS A 41 -22.64 -9.49 -7.13
CA HIS A 41 -21.45 -10.05 -7.76
C HIS A 41 -20.16 -9.43 -7.22
N ALA A 42 -20.14 -8.10 -7.00
CA ALA A 42 -19.02 -7.42 -6.37
C ALA A 42 -18.78 -7.90 -4.93
N PHE A 43 -19.84 -8.13 -4.15
CA PHE A 43 -19.76 -8.74 -2.82
C PHE A 43 -19.13 -10.15 -2.87
N LEU A 44 -19.58 -11.01 -3.79
CA LEU A 44 -19.00 -12.34 -3.95
C LEU A 44 -17.53 -12.29 -4.35
N PHE A 45 -17.15 -11.36 -5.24
CA PHE A 45 -15.77 -11.15 -5.62
C PHE A 45 -14.90 -10.69 -4.44
N GLN A 46 -15.39 -9.73 -3.63
CA GLN A 46 -14.70 -9.29 -2.42
C GLN A 46 -14.49 -10.44 -1.43
N ASN A 47 -15.48 -11.31 -1.24
CA ASN A 47 -15.34 -12.51 -0.42
C ASN A 47 -14.31 -13.50 -0.99
N GLN A 48 -14.28 -13.73 -2.32
CA GLN A 48 -13.28 -14.60 -2.94
C GLN A 48 -11.84 -14.09 -2.74
N MET A 49 -11.64 -12.76 -2.76
CA MET A 49 -10.34 -12.15 -2.47
C MET A 49 -9.92 -12.29 -0.99
N GLN A 50 -10.82 -12.76 -0.13
CA GLN A 50 -10.58 -13.06 1.29
C GLN A 50 -10.36 -14.57 1.54
N GLU A 51 -10.32 -15.42 0.51
CA GLU A 51 -9.96 -16.83 0.64
C GLU A 51 -8.45 -17.05 0.38
N SER A 52 -7.87 -17.98 1.14
CA SER A 52 -6.44 -18.17 1.45
C SER A 52 -5.43 -18.27 0.28
N GLU A 53 -4.14 -18.25 0.65
CA GLU A 53 -2.88 -18.37 -0.12
C GLU A 53 -2.90 -19.20 -1.42
N SER A 54 -3.78 -20.21 -1.52
CA SER A 54 -3.97 -21.06 -2.71
C SER A 54 -4.36 -20.30 -3.99
N PHE A 55 -4.77 -19.04 -3.86
CA PHE A 55 -5.18 -18.20 -4.99
C PHE A 55 -4.11 -17.19 -5.44
N LEU A 56 -2.94 -17.12 -4.80
CA LEU A 56 -1.92 -16.13 -5.18
C LEU A 56 -1.10 -16.62 -6.38
N PRO A 57 -1.32 -16.07 -7.58
CA PRO A 57 -0.61 -16.51 -8.76
C PRO A 57 0.87 -16.12 -8.67
N THR A 58 1.78 -16.99 -9.08
CA THR A 58 3.20 -16.60 -9.29
C THR A 58 3.27 -15.36 -10.19
N SER A 59 4.33 -14.55 -10.10
CA SER A 59 4.48 -13.36 -10.96
C SER A 59 4.32 -13.73 -12.45
N SER A 60 4.80 -14.91 -12.86
CA SER A 60 4.61 -15.42 -14.21
C SER A 60 3.15 -15.70 -14.57
N HIS A 61 2.36 -16.27 -13.65
CA HIS A 61 0.94 -16.52 -13.86
C HIS A 61 0.17 -15.20 -13.93
N PHE A 62 0.44 -14.28 -13.01
CA PHE A 62 -0.19 -12.97 -12.99
C PHE A 62 0.02 -12.19 -14.30
N LEU A 63 1.26 -12.17 -14.80
CA LEU A 63 1.59 -11.56 -16.09
C LEU A 63 0.87 -12.24 -17.26
N ARG A 64 0.71 -13.57 -17.25
CA ARG A 64 -0.04 -14.30 -18.28
C ARG A 64 -1.53 -13.95 -18.26
N GLU A 65 -2.17 -13.93 -17.10
CA GLU A 65 -3.59 -13.58 -16.99
C GLU A 65 -3.83 -12.11 -17.34
N TYR A 66 -2.92 -11.21 -16.97
CA TYR A 66 -2.98 -9.82 -17.41
C TYR A 66 -2.87 -9.67 -18.92
N ALA A 67 -1.94 -10.37 -19.56
CA ALA A 67 -1.80 -10.35 -21.02
C ALA A 67 -3.08 -10.83 -21.72
N LYS A 68 -3.72 -11.89 -21.20
CA LYS A 68 -5.04 -12.34 -21.68
C LYS A 68 -6.10 -11.25 -21.49
N HIS A 69 -6.14 -10.60 -20.33
CA HIS A 69 -7.09 -9.54 -20.04
C HIS A 69 -6.93 -8.37 -21.01
N ILE A 70 -5.72 -7.81 -21.17
CA ILE A 70 -5.47 -6.68 -22.08
C ILE A 70 -5.85 -7.00 -23.53
N ALA A 71 -5.61 -8.23 -23.99
CA ALA A 71 -6.04 -8.67 -25.32
C ALA A 71 -7.58 -8.66 -25.48
N LEU A 72 -8.33 -8.91 -24.40
CA LEU A 72 -9.79 -8.81 -24.37
C LEU A 72 -10.26 -7.36 -24.22
N THR A 73 -9.59 -6.53 -23.41
CA THR A 73 -9.96 -5.12 -23.19
C THR A 73 -9.69 -4.25 -24.42
N ASN A 74 -8.61 -4.50 -25.16
CA ASN A 74 -8.33 -3.78 -26.40
C ASN A 74 -9.41 -3.98 -27.48
N LYS A 75 -10.21 -5.05 -27.39
CA LYS A 75 -11.40 -5.25 -28.25
C LYS A 75 -12.62 -4.43 -27.81
N SER A 76 -12.69 -3.97 -26.56
CA SER A 76 -13.84 -3.25 -26.00
C SER A 76 -13.63 -1.74 -25.77
N ILE A 77 -12.39 -1.25 -25.80
CA ILE A 77 -12.03 0.15 -25.53
C ILE A 77 -12.42 1.12 -26.65
N GLN A 78 -12.76 0.64 -27.86
CA GLN A 78 -13.20 1.51 -28.98
C GLN A 78 -14.50 2.31 -28.73
N GLN A 79 -15.17 2.15 -27.57
CA GLN A 79 -16.47 2.80 -27.27
C GLN A 79 -16.56 3.61 -25.97
N ARG A 80 -15.48 3.90 -25.23
CA ARG A 80 -15.62 4.65 -23.96
C ARG A 80 -15.32 6.15 -24.08
N ASN A 81 -16.16 6.95 -23.41
CA ASN A 81 -15.94 8.36 -23.10
C ASN A 81 -14.60 8.61 -22.39
N GLN A 82 -14.07 9.84 -22.49
CA GLN A 82 -12.89 10.26 -21.75
C GLN A 82 -13.10 10.04 -20.24
N ILE A 83 -12.14 9.35 -19.59
CA ILE A 83 -12.10 9.19 -18.13
C ILE A 83 -11.53 10.47 -17.54
N GLU A 84 -12.23 11.07 -16.59
CA GLU A 84 -11.77 12.24 -15.84
C GLU A 84 -11.42 11.85 -14.40
N PHE A 85 -10.30 12.38 -13.90
CA PHE A 85 -9.89 12.20 -12.51
C PHE A 85 -10.42 13.34 -11.66
N LEU A 86 -11.21 13.02 -10.62
CA LEU A 86 -11.79 14.02 -9.71
C LEU A 86 -10.84 14.41 -8.55
N GLY A 87 -9.58 14.01 -8.61
CA GLY A 87 -8.61 14.23 -7.53
C GLY A 87 -8.69 13.19 -6.40
N PRO A 88 -8.31 13.55 -5.16
CA PRO A 88 -7.89 14.88 -4.72
C PRO A 88 -6.49 15.28 -5.21
N SER A 89 -6.36 16.50 -5.75
CA SER A 89 -5.05 17.14 -5.90
C SER A 89 -4.66 17.81 -4.58
N GLY A 90 -3.40 17.68 -4.18
CA GLY A 90 -2.87 18.25 -2.93
C GLY A 90 -3.03 17.37 -1.70
N ILE A 91 -4.01 16.46 -1.65
CA ILE A 91 -4.12 15.40 -0.63
C ILE A 91 -3.55 14.12 -1.26
N SER A 92 -2.26 13.88 -1.07
CA SER A 92 -1.60 12.67 -1.58
C SER A 92 -1.66 11.53 -0.57
N GLY A 93 -1.67 10.30 -1.07
CA GLY A 93 -1.53 9.10 -0.25
C GLY A 93 -0.08 8.67 -0.10
N ARG A 94 0.12 7.43 0.35
CA ARG A 94 1.42 6.94 0.77
C ARG A 94 2.46 6.89 -0.34
N MET A 95 3.60 7.52 -0.06
CA MET A 95 4.77 7.56 -0.89
C MET A 95 5.91 6.85 -0.16
N ILE A 96 6.51 5.86 -0.82
CA ILE A 96 7.46 4.95 -0.18
C ILE A 96 8.86 5.00 -0.80
N SER A 97 8.99 5.56 -2.00
CA SER A 97 10.29 5.71 -2.65
C SER A 97 10.42 7.03 -3.41
N ILE A 98 11.65 7.52 -3.49
CA ILE A 98 11.98 8.74 -4.21
C ILE A 98 13.42 8.65 -4.76
N ALA A 99 13.62 9.19 -5.96
CA ALA A 99 14.94 9.37 -6.57
C ALA A 99 15.05 10.74 -7.26
N LEU A 100 16.24 11.35 -7.18
CA LEU A 100 16.60 12.48 -8.03
C LEU A 100 17.43 12.00 -9.19
N ASN A 101 17.24 12.60 -10.36
CA ASN A 101 18.23 12.47 -11.42
C ASN A 101 19.54 13.15 -10.95
N PRO A 102 20.68 12.42 -10.92
CA PRO A 102 21.94 12.96 -10.41
C PRO A 102 22.55 14.04 -11.31
N LYS A 103 22.19 14.06 -12.60
CA LYS A 103 22.67 15.06 -13.58
C LYS A 103 21.74 16.26 -13.70
N ASP A 104 20.44 16.11 -13.43
CA ASP A 104 19.47 17.22 -13.36
C ASP A 104 18.56 17.08 -12.14
N THR A 105 18.82 17.86 -11.09
CA THR A 105 18.08 17.73 -9.83
C THR A 105 16.71 18.41 -9.84
N ASN A 106 16.25 18.88 -11.00
CA ASN A 106 14.84 19.20 -11.23
C ASN A 106 14.00 17.97 -11.59
N GLU A 107 14.61 16.92 -12.13
CA GLU A 107 13.91 15.68 -12.43
C GLU A 107 13.85 14.79 -11.17
N LEU A 108 12.63 14.59 -10.67
CA LEU A 108 12.30 13.75 -9.53
C LEU A 108 11.39 12.61 -9.97
N TRP A 109 11.61 11.45 -9.36
CA TRP A 109 10.77 10.28 -9.50
C TRP A 109 10.30 9.82 -8.12
N VAL A 110 9.01 9.53 -7.98
CA VAL A 110 8.42 9.06 -6.72
C VAL A 110 7.55 7.85 -6.96
N GLY A 111 7.63 6.90 -6.04
CA GLY A 111 6.87 5.67 -6.05
C GLY A 111 5.88 5.63 -4.91
N SER A 112 4.63 5.34 -5.23
CA SER A 112 3.57 5.18 -4.24
C SER A 112 3.45 3.72 -3.78
N ALA A 113 2.90 3.53 -2.58
CA ALA A 113 2.53 2.22 -2.07
C ALA A 113 1.49 1.49 -2.94
N SER A 114 0.58 2.23 -3.59
CA SER A 114 -0.46 1.65 -4.45
C SER A 114 -0.96 2.57 -5.57
N GLY A 115 -0.43 3.79 -5.68
CA GLY A 115 -0.78 4.80 -6.70
C GLY A 115 0.17 4.87 -7.90
N GLY A 116 1.14 3.98 -8.03
CA GLY A 116 2.04 3.88 -9.19
C GLY A 116 3.28 4.78 -9.12
N LEU A 117 3.91 4.96 -10.29
CA LEU A 117 5.12 5.75 -10.49
C LEU A 117 4.78 7.14 -11.02
N TRP A 118 5.44 8.17 -10.49
CA TRP A 118 5.23 9.56 -10.87
C TRP A 118 6.54 10.29 -11.09
N ARG A 119 6.53 11.26 -11.99
CA ARG A 119 7.68 12.09 -12.35
C ARG A 119 7.34 13.58 -12.28
N SER A 120 8.30 14.39 -11.85
CA SER A 120 8.28 15.85 -11.93
C SER A 120 9.58 16.35 -12.57
N ASP A 121 9.49 17.32 -13.49
CA ASP A 121 10.66 17.96 -14.13
C ASP A 121 10.95 19.35 -13.57
N SER A 122 10.30 19.73 -12.47
CA SER A 122 10.42 21.05 -11.85
C SER A 122 10.80 20.99 -10.37
N ALA A 123 11.34 19.86 -9.92
CA ALA A 123 11.67 19.57 -8.53
C ALA A 123 10.45 19.77 -7.59
N GLY A 124 9.28 19.31 -8.05
CA GLY A 124 8.01 19.42 -7.36
C GLY A 124 7.49 20.86 -7.25
N ARG A 125 7.89 21.77 -8.17
CA ARG A 125 7.42 23.17 -8.15
C ARG A 125 6.30 23.39 -9.15
N GLY A 126 5.31 24.18 -8.72
CA GLY A 126 4.20 24.61 -9.56
C GLY A 126 3.01 23.66 -9.48
N LYS A 127 1.94 24.08 -10.13
CA LYS A 127 0.69 23.34 -10.24
C LYS A 127 0.85 22.16 -11.20
N ASP A 128 0.19 21.04 -10.90
CA ASP A 128 0.17 19.81 -11.68
C ASP A 128 1.57 19.32 -12.08
N THR A 129 2.53 19.48 -11.15
CA THR A 129 3.96 19.21 -11.38
C THR A 129 4.25 17.73 -11.56
N TRP A 130 3.43 16.86 -10.99
CA TRP A 130 3.57 15.42 -11.12
C TRP A 130 2.81 14.87 -12.30
N LYS A 131 3.45 13.97 -13.04
CA LYS A 131 2.88 13.21 -14.16
C LYS A 131 2.95 11.73 -13.85
N PHE A 132 1.83 11.04 -14.01
CA PHE A 132 1.75 9.58 -13.89
C PHE A 132 2.59 8.93 -15.00
N VAL A 133 3.35 7.90 -14.64
CA VAL A 133 4.18 7.13 -15.57
C VAL A 133 3.59 5.72 -15.70
N PRO A 134 2.91 5.42 -16.82
CA PRO A 134 2.33 4.10 -17.02
C PRO A 134 3.42 3.06 -17.20
N LEU A 135 3.35 1.97 -16.42
CA LEU A 135 4.34 0.90 -16.49
C LEU A 135 4.01 -0.16 -17.56
N GLY A 136 2.75 -0.22 -18.02
CA GLY A 136 2.27 -1.30 -18.90
C GLY A 136 2.10 -2.64 -18.18
N TYR A 137 2.14 -2.65 -16.84
CA TYR A 137 1.98 -3.82 -16.00
C TYR A 137 0.96 -3.55 -14.89
N PRO A 138 0.25 -4.58 -14.40
CA PRO A 138 -0.77 -4.48 -13.34
C PRO A 138 -0.15 -4.41 -11.94
N VAL A 139 0.84 -3.53 -11.76
CA VAL A 139 1.53 -3.31 -10.49
C VAL A 139 1.65 -1.82 -10.23
N ASN A 140 1.19 -1.39 -9.06
CA ASN A 140 1.19 0.02 -8.69
C ASN A 140 2.05 0.33 -7.46
N SER A 141 2.55 -0.70 -6.76
CA SER A 141 3.44 -0.52 -5.62
C SER A 141 4.87 -0.39 -6.09
N ILE A 142 5.47 0.78 -5.82
CA ILE A 142 6.82 1.14 -6.27
C ILE A 142 7.68 1.50 -5.05
N SER A 143 8.45 0.54 -4.58
CA SER A 143 9.18 0.56 -3.31
C SER A 143 10.65 0.95 -3.43
N ALA A 144 11.21 0.90 -4.63
CA ALA A 144 12.56 1.39 -4.88
C ALA A 144 12.66 2.02 -6.26
N ILE A 145 13.45 3.09 -6.38
CA ILE A 145 13.76 3.74 -7.65
C ILE A 145 15.26 4.03 -7.65
N ALA A 146 15.95 3.66 -8.72
CA ALA A 146 17.34 4.00 -8.94
C ALA A 146 17.55 4.48 -10.37
N ILE A 147 18.08 5.70 -10.49
CA ILE A 147 18.48 6.31 -11.77
C ILE A 147 19.99 6.14 -11.91
N SER A 148 20.42 5.58 -13.03
CA SER A 148 21.85 5.35 -13.24
C SER A 148 22.62 6.67 -13.32
N PRO A 149 23.69 6.86 -12.52
CA PRO A 149 24.52 8.07 -12.60
C PRO A 149 25.32 8.16 -13.89
N PHE A 150 25.53 7.03 -14.57
CA PHE A 150 26.28 6.94 -15.82
C PHE A 150 25.44 7.37 -17.02
N ASN A 151 24.20 6.87 -17.09
CA ASN A 151 23.22 7.23 -18.11
C ASN A 151 21.83 7.35 -17.48
N THR A 152 21.33 8.57 -17.34
CA THR A 152 20.08 8.88 -16.62
C THR A 152 18.83 8.38 -17.36
N LYS A 153 18.95 7.91 -18.60
CA LYS A 153 17.88 7.19 -19.30
C LYS A 153 17.69 5.76 -18.78
N THR A 154 18.70 5.19 -18.15
CA THR A 154 18.62 3.88 -17.51
C THR A 154 18.07 4.04 -16.10
N ILE A 155 16.86 3.52 -15.89
CA ILE A 155 16.15 3.59 -14.61
C ILE A 155 15.72 2.18 -14.23
N TYR A 156 15.92 1.81 -12.97
CA TYR A 156 15.37 0.61 -12.38
C TYR A 156 14.35 0.98 -11.32
N ILE A 157 13.24 0.26 -11.29
CA ILE A 157 12.25 0.37 -10.22
C ILE A 157 11.98 -1.00 -9.63
N GLY A 158 11.90 -1.04 -8.30
CA GLY A 158 11.48 -2.18 -7.52
C GLY A 158 9.99 -2.12 -7.27
N THR A 159 9.32 -3.27 -7.37
CA THR A 159 7.88 -3.37 -7.15
C THR A 159 7.55 -4.18 -5.89
N GLY A 160 6.37 -3.97 -5.34
CA GLY A 160 5.91 -4.62 -4.11
C GLY A 160 6.28 -3.83 -2.86
N GLU A 161 5.39 -3.78 -1.89
CA GLU A 161 5.60 -3.15 -0.58
C GLU A 161 5.52 -4.28 0.45
N VAL A 162 6.65 -4.77 0.93
CA VAL A 162 6.74 -5.95 1.79
C VAL A 162 7.47 -5.60 3.07
N TYR A 163 6.88 -5.87 4.24
CA TYR A 163 7.47 -5.53 5.55
C TYR A 163 7.84 -6.74 6.42
N SER A 164 7.90 -7.93 5.84
CA SER A 164 8.20 -9.16 6.56
C SER A 164 9.01 -10.13 5.71
N PHE A 165 9.74 -11.03 6.37
CA PHE A 165 10.52 -12.09 5.73
C PHE A 165 9.66 -13.25 5.22
N THR A 166 8.77 -13.80 6.07
CA THR A 166 8.05 -15.08 5.79
C THR A 166 6.56 -15.08 6.11
N GLY A 167 6.04 -14.10 6.84
CA GLY A 167 4.64 -14.11 7.29
C GLY A 167 4.17 -12.82 7.93
N THR A 168 2.87 -12.66 8.11
CA THR A 168 2.31 -11.56 8.89
C THR A 168 1.67 -12.07 10.18
N ASP A 169 2.23 -11.70 11.32
CA ASP A 169 1.58 -11.85 12.62
C ASP A 169 0.98 -10.50 13.00
N GLY A 170 -0.33 -10.32 12.80
CA GLY A 170 -0.98 -9.03 13.13
C GLY A 170 -2.38 -8.78 12.59
N GLY A 171 -3.14 -9.83 12.27
CA GLY A 171 -4.53 -9.68 11.84
C GLY A 171 -5.25 -11.02 11.81
N VAL A 172 -6.55 -10.99 11.53
CA VAL A 172 -7.37 -12.22 11.47
C VAL A 172 -7.06 -13.06 10.24
N TYR A 173 -6.24 -12.55 9.31
CA TYR A 173 -5.84 -13.23 8.07
C TYR A 173 -4.35 -13.62 8.10
N LYS A 174 -4.02 -14.85 7.68
CA LYS A 174 -2.63 -15.25 7.38
C LYS A 174 -2.26 -14.81 5.97
N ARG A 175 -1.42 -13.77 5.84
CA ARG A 175 -0.71 -13.46 4.59
C ARG A 175 0.74 -13.92 4.72
N THR A 176 1.29 -14.44 3.63
CA THR A 176 2.72 -14.75 3.55
C THR A 176 3.60 -13.51 3.73
N LEU A 177 3.12 -12.31 3.37
CA LEU A 177 3.88 -11.07 3.46
C LEU A 177 2.96 -9.89 3.80
N ARG A 178 3.47 -8.89 4.54
CA ARG A 178 2.71 -7.68 4.91
C ARG A 178 2.86 -6.64 3.82
N GLY A 179 1.73 -6.18 3.25
CA GLY A 179 1.66 -5.16 2.21
C GLY A 179 1.20 -5.73 0.86
N SER A 180 1.82 -5.31 -0.25
CA SER A 180 1.45 -5.71 -1.61
C SER A 180 2.55 -6.50 -2.30
N TYR A 181 2.16 -7.51 -3.09
CA TYR A 181 3.11 -8.33 -3.85
C TYR A 181 3.71 -7.55 -5.02
N GLY A 182 5.01 -7.70 -5.22
CA GLY A 182 5.72 -7.20 -6.39
C GLY A 182 5.74 -8.20 -7.54
N ILE A 183 5.99 -7.71 -8.75
CA ILE A 183 6.36 -8.52 -9.91
C ILE A 183 7.88 -8.57 -10.12
N GLY A 184 8.64 -7.97 -9.20
CA GLY A 184 10.09 -7.88 -9.22
C GLY A 184 10.60 -6.56 -9.76
N LEU A 185 11.76 -6.61 -10.43
CA LEU A 185 12.48 -5.45 -10.92
C LEU A 185 12.04 -5.10 -12.35
N LEU A 186 11.73 -3.83 -12.58
CA LEU A 186 11.46 -3.28 -13.91
C LEU A 186 12.61 -2.36 -14.33
N LYS A 187 12.95 -2.39 -15.61
CA LYS A 187 14.01 -1.56 -16.21
C LYS A 187 13.47 -0.74 -17.38
N SER A 188 13.85 0.53 -17.41
CA SER A 188 13.77 1.41 -18.56
C SER A 188 15.18 1.78 -19.04
N ILE A 189 15.34 1.98 -20.34
CA ILE A 189 16.58 2.48 -20.99
C ILE A 189 16.36 3.77 -21.79
N ASP A 190 15.15 4.33 -21.72
CA ASP A 190 14.69 5.48 -22.50
C ASP A 190 14.11 6.60 -21.63
N GLY A 191 14.46 6.65 -20.35
CA GLY A 191 14.00 7.68 -19.41
C GLY A 191 12.58 7.46 -18.90
N GLY A 192 12.16 6.19 -18.82
CA GLY A 192 10.88 5.76 -18.27
C GLY A 192 9.71 5.82 -19.26
N LEU A 193 9.97 5.91 -20.56
CA LEU A 193 8.93 5.84 -21.59
C LEU A 193 8.42 4.40 -21.76
N HIS A 194 9.34 3.42 -21.72
CA HIS A 194 9.00 2.00 -21.75
C HIS A 194 9.68 1.24 -20.61
N TRP A 195 8.99 0.22 -20.09
CA TRP A 195 9.43 -0.60 -18.97
C TRP A 195 9.41 -2.08 -19.36
N ASN A 196 10.43 -2.81 -18.93
CA ASN A 196 10.52 -4.25 -19.13
C ASN A 196 10.81 -4.95 -17.80
N VAL A 197 10.13 -6.08 -17.55
CA VAL A 197 10.44 -6.94 -16.41
C VAL A 197 11.83 -7.55 -16.59
N VAL A 198 12.66 -7.44 -15.56
CA VAL A 198 13.97 -8.10 -15.48
C VAL A 198 13.74 -9.53 -15.00
N SER A 199 13.36 -10.41 -15.92
CA SER A 199 12.96 -11.79 -15.62
C SER A 199 14.06 -12.66 -15.03
N SER A 200 15.32 -12.25 -15.15
CA SER A 200 16.48 -12.96 -14.58
C SER A 200 16.60 -12.81 -13.06
N LEU A 201 15.83 -11.92 -12.43
CA LEU A 201 15.77 -11.79 -10.97
C LEU A 201 14.55 -12.57 -10.43
N PRO A 202 14.74 -13.70 -9.72
CA PRO A 202 13.64 -14.57 -9.28
C PRO A 202 12.91 -13.95 -8.07
N MET A 203 11.84 -13.20 -8.34
CA MET A 203 11.21 -12.36 -7.32
C MET A 203 9.94 -12.93 -6.69
N ASN A 204 9.65 -14.24 -6.80
CA ASN A 204 8.47 -14.96 -6.25
C ASN A 204 7.78 -14.27 -5.05
N HIS A 205 6.92 -13.29 -5.34
CA HIS A 205 6.18 -12.48 -4.34
C HIS A 205 7.01 -11.61 -3.38
N ASN A 206 8.33 -11.55 -3.51
CA ASN A 206 9.21 -10.76 -2.67
C ASN A 206 9.20 -9.26 -3.05
N GLY A 207 9.38 -8.39 -2.05
CA GLY A 207 9.50 -6.95 -2.24
C GLY A 207 10.95 -6.53 -2.45
N ILE A 208 11.14 -5.45 -3.20
CA ILE A 208 12.45 -4.80 -3.39
C ILE A 208 12.51 -3.56 -2.50
N ASN A 209 13.40 -3.54 -1.52
CA ASN A 209 13.50 -2.45 -0.54
C ASN A 209 14.44 -1.33 -1.00
N LYS A 210 15.51 -1.67 -1.73
CA LYS A 210 16.50 -0.69 -2.20
C LYS A 210 17.24 -1.18 -3.43
N ILE A 211 17.59 -0.26 -4.32
CA ILE A 211 18.44 -0.51 -5.50
C ILE A 211 19.61 0.45 -5.43
N VAL A 212 20.84 -0.04 -5.53
CA VAL A 212 22.06 0.77 -5.47
C VAL A 212 22.96 0.41 -6.65
N PHE A 213 23.33 1.42 -7.42
CA PHE A 213 24.38 1.30 -8.43
C PHE A 213 25.75 1.38 -7.77
N HIS A 214 26.70 0.58 -8.27
CA HIS A 214 28.10 0.78 -7.92
C HIS A 214 28.56 2.18 -8.38
N PRO A 215 29.31 2.94 -7.56
CA PRO A 215 29.62 4.34 -7.83
C PRO A 215 30.52 4.57 -9.06
N PHE A 216 31.26 3.53 -9.48
CA PHE A 216 32.23 3.62 -10.60
C PHE A 216 32.03 2.62 -11.73
N ASP A 217 31.01 1.76 -11.63
CA ASP A 217 30.78 0.70 -12.61
C ASP A 217 29.28 0.55 -12.89
N SER A 218 28.85 0.88 -14.11
CA SER A 218 27.45 0.83 -14.50
C SER A 218 26.89 -0.60 -14.58
N ASN A 219 27.76 -1.61 -14.66
CA ASN A 219 27.34 -3.01 -14.74
C ASN A 219 27.08 -3.61 -13.37
N GLN A 220 27.67 -3.04 -12.32
CA GLN A 220 27.49 -3.53 -10.96
C GLN A 220 26.29 -2.87 -10.27
N ILE A 221 25.31 -3.70 -9.93
CA ILE A 221 24.04 -3.26 -9.32
C ILE A 221 23.72 -4.19 -8.17
N TYR A 222 23.28 -3.62 -7.06
CA TYR A 222 22.83 -4.35 -5.88
C TYR A 222 21.35 -4.08 -5.65
N VAL A 223 20.60 -5.13 -5.29
CA VAL A 223 19.16 -5.05 -5.03
C VAL A 223 18.88 -5.73 -3.69
N ALA A 224 18.50 -4.91 -2.71
CA ALA A 224 18.05 -5.35 -1.40
C ALA A 224 16.59 -5.78 -1.48
N CYS A 225 16.28 -7.00 -1.06
CA CYS A 225 14.96 -7.60 -1.13
C CYS A 225 14.51 -8.14 0.23
N SER A 226 13.23 -8.49 0.34
CA SER A 226 12.69 -9.19 1.50
C SER A 226 13.28 -10.59 1.71
N ASN A 227 13.88 -11.21 0.69
CA ASN A 227 14.48 -12.56 0.77
C ASN A 227 16.01 -12.60 0.65
N GLY A 228 16.67 -11.47 0.51
CA GLY A 228 18.13 -11.42 0.43
C GLY A 228 18.66 -10.22 -0.35
N LEU A 229 19.98 -10.19 -0.51
CA LEU A 229 20.69 -9.21 -1.31
C LEU A 229 21.14 -9.88 -2.60
N TYR A 230 20.78 -9.29 -3.74
CA TYR A 230 21.26 -9.71 -5.06
C TYR A 230 22.30 -8.75 -5.59
N LYS A 231 23.27 -9.28 -6.33
CA LYS A 231 24.27 -8.52 -7.09
C LYS A 231 24.25 -8.95 -8.55
N SER A 232 24.29 -7.98 -9.45
CA SER A 232 24.60 -8.18 -10.87
C SER A 232 25.97 -7.59 -11.17
N GLU A 233 26.71 -8.20 -12.09
CA GLU A 233 27.99 -7.70 -12.61
C GLU A 233 27.92 -7.37 -14.11
N ASP A 234 26.73 -7.46 -14.73
CA ASP A 234 26.53 -7.34 -16.18
C ASP A 234 25.37 -6.40 -16.57
N GLY A 235 25.03 -5.46 -15.68
CA GLY A 235 23.97 -4.48 -15.91
C GLY A 235 22.57 -5.07 -15.79
N GLY A 236 22.41 -6.05 -14.91
CA GLY A 236 21.13 -6.69 -14.57
C GLY A 236 20.69 -7.79 -15.54
N LYS A 237 21.59 -8.35 -16.35
CA LYS A 237 21.26 -9.50 -17.20
C LYS A 237 21.27 -10.79 -16.37
N GLN A 238 22.23 -10.94 -15.47
CA GLN A 238 22.30 -12.02 -14.50
C GLN A 238 22.39 -11.48 -13.07
N TRP A 239 21.86 -12.26 -12.12
CA TRP A 239 21.79 -11.92 -10.71
C TRP A 239 22.24 -13.11 -9.86
N ASN A 240 23.13 -12.84 -8.93
CA ASN A 240 23.59 -13.81 -7.94
C ASN A 240 23.23 -13.31 -6.55
N PHE A 241 22.94 -14.23 -5.63
CA PHE A 241 22.82 -13.87 -4.23
C PHE A 241 24.18 -13.45 -3.67
N ALA A 242 24.22 -12.28 -3.03
CA ALA A 242 25.30 -11.85 -2.15
C ALA A 242 25.00 -12.25 -0.70
N ILE A 243 23.72 -12.18 -0.29
CA ILE A 243 23.22 -12.66 1.00
C ILE A 243 21.87 -13.35 0.74
N GLN A 244 21.67 -14.57 1.26
CA GLN A 244 20.42 -15.33 1.11
C GLN A 244 19.62 -15.35 2.39
N ASN A 245 18.29 -15.54 2.29
CA ASN A 245 17.41 -15.86 3.41
C ASN A 245 17.40 -14.82 4.54
N HIS A 246 17.50 -13.54 4.19
CA HIS A 246 17.48 -12.43 5.15
C HIS A 246 16.67 -11.28 4.59
N TYR A 247 15.96 -10.55 5.47
CA TYR A 247 15.29 -9.33 5.08
C TYR A 247 16.29 -8.18 5.08
N ILE A 248 16.60 -7.63 3.90
CA ILE A 248 17.56 -6.52 3.77
C ILE A 248 16.80 -5.20 3.82
N SER A 249 16.85 -4.51 4.97
CA SER A 249 16.14 -3.23 5.17
C SER A 249 16.89 -2.05 4.55
N ASP A 250 18.22 -2.08 4.55
CA ASP A 250 19.01 -1.00 3.99
C ASP A 250 20.33 -1.50 3.39
N LEU A 251 20.89 -0.71 2.47
CA LEU A 251 22.12 -0.99 1.76
C LEU A 251 22.93 0.30 1.56
N LEU A 252 24.22 0.24 1.84
CA LEU A 252 25.15 1.36 1.69
C LEU A 252 26.45 0.91 1.03
N ILE A 253 26.88 1.64 -0.01
CA ILE A 253 28.21 1.51 -0.62
C ILE A 253 28.92 2.84 -0.41
N HIS A 254 30.13 2.80 0.14
CA HIS A 254 30.89 4.03 0.31
C HIS A 254 31.47 4.48 -1.04
N LYS A 255 31.25 5.75 -1.43
CA LYS A 255 31.70 6.27 -2.74
C LYS A 255 33.22 6.26 -2.91
N ASP A 256 33.99 6.40 -1.84
CA ASP A 256 35.47 6.44 -1.92
C ASP A 256 36.11 5.05 -1.81
N ASP A 257 35.32 4.01 -1.53
CA ASP A 257 35.79 2.64 -1.35
C ASP A 257 34.67 1.64 -1.67
N SER A 258 34.49 1.38 -2.96
CA SER A 258 33.34 0.65 -3.47
C SER A 258 33.43 -0.87 -3.27
N LEU A 259 34.56 -1.38 -2.78
CA LEU A 259 34.69 -2.75 -2.29
C LEU A 259 34.03 -2.92 -0.92
N VAL A 260 33.88 -1.83 -0.16
CA VAL A 260 33.23 -1.85 1.14
C VAL A 260 31.73 -1.62 0.99
N VAL A 261 30.95 -2.67 1.29
CA VAL A 261 29.49 -2.66 1.19
C VAL A 261 28.90 -3.04 2.54
N TYR A 262 27.83 -2.36 2.95
CA TYR A 262 27.10 -2.63 4.18
C TYR A 262 25.64 -2.98 3.88
N ALA A 263 25.15 -4.04 4.50
CA ALA A 263 23.74 -4.44 4.46
C ALA A 263 23.15 -4.39 5.88
N GLY A 264 22.07 -3.63 6.04
CA GLY A 264 21.24 -3.68 7.24
C GLY A 264 20.29 -4.86 7.12
N ILE A 265 20.44 -5.85 7.99
CA ILE A 265 19.54 -7.00 8.08
C ILE A 265 18.61 -6.76 9.26
N GLY A 266 17.33 -6.56 8.96
CA GLY A 266 16.33 -6.26 9.97
C GLY A 266 14.97 -6.04 9.34
N GLY A 267 13.97 -6.73 9.86
CA GLY A 267 12.58 -6.67 9.44
C GLY A 267 11.78 -7.74 10.20
N HIS A 268 10.47 -7.65 10.17
CA HIS A 268 9.62 -8.56 10.92
C HIS A 268 9.87 -10.03 10.52
N LEU A 269 10.11 -10.89 11.51
CA LEU A 269 10.41 -12.32 11.34
C LEU A 269 11.69 -12.62 10.52
N SER A 270 12.58 -11.65 10.36
CA SER A 270 13.91 -11.89 9.80
C SER A 270 14.69 -12.85 10.71
N PRO A 271 15.37 -13.89 10.18
CA PRO A 271 16.08 -14.87 10.99
C PRO A 271 17.32 -14.30 11.69
N ASP A 272 17.79 -13.13 11.25
CA ASP A 272 18.90 -12.41 11.86
C ASP A 272 18.58 -10.91 11.92
N TYR A 273 19.28 -10.21 12.82
CA TYR A 273 19.22 -8.77 13.00
C TYR A 273 20.64 -8.22 13.22
N ASN A 274 21.27 -7.70 12.15
CA ASN A 274 22.68 -7.27 12.20
C ASN A 274 23.03 -6.28 11.09
N ILE A 275 24.19 -5.64 11.22
CA ILE A 275 24.85 -4.94 10.12
C ILE A 275 25.91 -5.88 9.55
N TYR A 276 25.78 -6.28 8.29
CA TYR A 276 26.78 -7.07 7.59
C TYR A 276 27.68 -6.17 6.77
N LYS A 277 28.99 -6.42 6.83
CA LYS A 277 30.01 -5.71 6.05
C LYS A 277 30.72 -6.67 5.10
N SER A 278 30.89 -6.23 3.87
CA SER A 278 31.79 -6.83 2.89
C SER A 278 32.97 -5.87 2.64
N ILE A 279 34.14 -6.44 2.34
CA ILE A 279 35.36 -5.70 1.95
C ILE A 279 35.88 -6.12 0.57
N ASP A 280 35.11 -6.92 -0.16
CA ASP A 280 35.47 -7.50 -1.46
C ASP A 280 34.36 -7.34 -2.52
N GLY A 281 33.53 -6.31 -2.36
CA GLY A 281 32.45 -5.98 -3.29
C GLY A 281 31.25 -6.91 -3.19
N GLY A 282 30.98 -7.47 -2.01
CA GLY A 282 29.82 -8.30 -1.70
C GLY A 282 30.00 -9.79 -1.96
N LYS A 283 31.23 -10.29 -2.07
CA LYS A 283 31.52 -11.73 -2.23
C LYS A 283 31.49 -12.45 -0.89
N ASN A 284 32.10 -11.84 0.13
CA ASN A 284 32.10 -12.33 1.51
C ASN A 284 31.56 -11.25 2.45
N TRP A 285 30.90 -11.69 3.52
CA TRP A 285 30.24 -10.82 4.48
C TRP A 285 30.53 -11.25 5.92
N LYS A 286 30.71 -10.26 6.80
CA LYS A 286 30.93 -10.45 8.24
C LYS A 286 29.89 -9.65 9.03
N PRO A 287 29.25 -10.22 10.06
CA PRO A 287 28.42 -9.44 10.98
C PRO A 287 29.28 -8.45 11.78
N MET A 288 28.71 -7.29 12.09
CA MET A 288 29.41 -6.19 12.77
C MET A 288 28.88 -5.91 14.19
N LEU A 289 27.77 -6.54 14.56
CA LEU A 289 27.09 -6.35 15.84
C LEU A 289 27.05 -7.69 16.59
N ASP A 290 27.79 -7.81 17.69
CA ASP A 290 27.82 -9.03 18.50
C ASP A 290 26.94 -8.94 19.78
N GLN A 291 26.43 -7.75 20.11
CA GLN A 291 25.92 -7.43 21.47
C GLN A 291 24.52 -6.79 21.50
N TYR A 292 23.77 -6.80 20.41
CA TYR A 292 22.43 -6.18 20.37
C TYR A 292 21.33 -7.23 20.37
N PRO A 293 20.20 -6.98 21.04
CA PRO A 293 19.08 -7.92 21.04
C PRO A 293 18.60 -8.17 19.62
N HIS A 294 18.21 -9.41 19.34
CA HIS A 294 17.51 -9.76 18.11
C HIS A 294 16.20 -8.99 18.07
N ASN A 295 16.15 -7.98 17.21
CA ASN A 295 15.04 -7.06 17.08
C ASN A 295 14.28 -7.35 15.78
N ASN A 296 12.98 -7.09 15.75
CA ASN A 296 12.12 -7.33 14.59
C ASN A 296 11.83 -6.06 13.77
N GLY A 297 12.63 -5.00 13.96
CA GLY A 297 12.50 -3.71 13.29
C GLY A 297 13.45 -3.53 12.10
N LYS A 298 13.51 -2.33 11.54
CA LYS A 298 14.44 -1.97 10.47
C LYS A 298 15.80 -1.52 11.03
N ILE A 299 16.85 -1.75 10.24
CA ILE A 299 18.16 -1.12 10.42
C ILE A 299 18.34 -0.08 9.33
N MET A 300 18.79 1.12 9.71
CA MET A 300 19.06 2.19 8.77
C MET A 300 20.50 2.64 8.88
N LEU A 301 21.16 2.86 7.75
CA LEU A 301 22.58 3.15 7.66
C LEU A 301 22.82 4.50 6.99
N ALA A 302 23.73 5.29 7.55
CA ALA A 302 24.23 6.50 6.89
C ALA A 302 25.75 6.60 7.03
N ALA A 303 26.41 7.01 5.94
CA ALA A 303 27.83 7.29 5.92
C ALA A 303 28.05 8.75 5.55
N TYR A 304 29.02 9.39 6.20
CA TYR A 304 29.36 10.76 5.86
C TYR A 304 30.23 10.81 4.60
N ALA A 305 29.74 11.49 3.56
CA ALA A 305 30.37 11.48 2.24
C ALA A 305 31.79 12.07 2.19
N LYS A 306 32.28 12.79 3.21
CA LYS A 306 33.66 13.29 3.25
C LYS A 306 34.57 12.51 4.21
N ASN A 307 34.07 11.43 4.83
CA ASN A 307 34.87 10.57 5.69
C ASN A 307 34.30 9.14 5.73
N LYS A 308 34.95 8.22 5.01
CA LYS A 308 34.53 6.81 4.93
C LYS A 308 34.48 6.04 6.23
N ASN A 309 35.14 6.55 7.26
CA ASN A 309 35.17 5.92 8.57
C ASN A 309 34.02 6.39 9.46
N LEU A 310 33.43 7.56 9.18
CA LEU A 310 32.35 8.13 9.98
C LEU A 310 31.00 7.64 9.47
N MET A 311 30.40 6.74 10.23
CA MET A 311 29.15 6.08 9.90
C MET A 311 28.21 6.08 11.09
N TYR A 312 26.92 5.96 10.80
CA TYR A 312 25.86 5.90 11.78
C TYR A 312 24.87 4.80 11.43
N ALA A 313 24.25 4.22 12.44
CA ALA A 313 23.15 3.30 12.28
C ALA A 313 22.01 3.63 13.25
N ILE A 314 20.78 3.49 12.80
CA ILE A 314 19.59 3.48 13.67
C ILE A 314 19.10 2.04 13.72
N LEU A 315 18.99 1.50 14.93
CA LEU A 315 18.48 0.16 15.21
C LEU A 315 17.10 0.29 15.86
N SER A 316 16.12 -0.44 15.34
CA SER A 316 14.76 -0.47 15.85
C SER A 316 14.29 -1.89 16.15
N ASP A 317 13.38 -2.03 17.11
CA ASP A 317 12.52 -3.21 17.19
C ASP A 317 11.24 -2.98 16.39
N THR A 318 10.24 -3.84 16.58
CA THR A 318 8.95 -3.67 15.90
C THR A 318 8.41 -2.25 16.12
N PHE A 319 8.43 -1.74 17.33
CA PHE A 319 7.73 -0.50 17.69
C PHE A 319 8.69 0.69 17.78
N GLU A 320 9.86 0.54 18.40
CA GLU A 320 10.65 1.69 18.85
C GLU A 320 12.09 1.64 18.35
N THR A 321 12.76 2.79 18.38
CA THR A 321 14.22 2.85 18.23
C THR A 321 14.86 2.32 19.50
N THR A 322 15.74 1.33 19.36
CA THR A 322 16.47 0.80 20.50
C THR A 322 17.80 1.53 20.68
N HIS A 323 18.54 1.75 19.58
CA HIS A 323 19.88 2.34 19.64
C HIS A 323 20.19 3.18 18.41
N ILE A 324 20.93 4.26 18.62
CA ILE A 324 21.58 5.03 17.57
C ILE A 324 23.08 4.87 17.76
N LEU A 325 23.72 4.30 16.75
CA LEU A 325 25.14 3.96 16.77
C LEU A 325 25.93 4.96 15.95
N ARG A 326 27.15 5.22 16.41
CA ARG A 326 28.18 5.94 15.65
C ARG A 326 29.45 5.11 15.60
N SER A 327 30.04 5.04 14.42
CA SER A 327 31.37 4.46 14.22
C SER A 327 32.32 5.46 13.58
N LYS A 328 33.60 5.39 13.97
CA LYS A 328 34.75 6.04 13.32
C LYS A 328 35.73 5.01 12.76
N THR A 329 35.32 3.75 12.71
CA THR A 329 36.14 2.58 12.40
C THR A 329 35.35 1.62 11.52
N GLN A 330 34.42 2.13 10.70
CA GLN A 330 33.69 1.30 9.74
C GLN A 330 32.95 0.12 10.39
N PHE A 331 32.40 0.37 11.59
CA PHE A 331 31.73 -0.54 12.51
C PHE A 331 32.59 -1.64 13.17
N GLU A 332 33.91 -1.69 12.95
CA GLU A 332 34.78 -2.60 13.73
C GLU A 332 34.67 -2.29 15.24
N THR A 333 34.52 -1.01 15.56
CA THR A 333 34.04 -0.54 16.86
C THR A 333 33.00 0.55 16.67
N HIS A 334 32.15 0.75 17.66
CA HIS A 334 31.12 1.79 17.64
C HIS A 334 30.73 2.19 19.07
N THR A 335 30.02 3.30 19.17
CA THR A 335 29.46 3.82 20.41
C THR A 335 27.97 4.06 20.24
N VAL A 336 27.17 3.74 21.26
CA VAL A 336 25.77 4.18 21.34
C VAL A 336 25.77 5.69 21.64
N THR A 337 25.25 6.49 20.72
CA THR A 337 25.17 7.96 20.90
C THR A 337 23.86 8.38 21.54
N SER A 338 22.78 7.63 21.32
CA SER A 338 21.45 7.90 21.86
C SER A 338 20.59 6.65 21.82
N THR A 339 19.54 6.61 22.64
CA THR A 339 18.44 5.63 22.62
C THR A 339 17.10 6.32 22.46
N LYS A 340 17.10 7.57 21.99
CA LYS A 340 15.86 8.33 21.78
C LYS A 340 15.01 7.63 20.73
N ASP A 341 13.75 7.38 21.06
CA ASP A 341 12.80 6.86 20.09
C ASP A 341 12.47 7.91 19.02
N ILE A 342 12.86 7.59 17.78
CA ILE A 342 12.57 8.32 16.56
C ILE A 342 11.46 7.61 15.77
N ALA A 343 11.40 6.28 15.89
CA ALA A 343 10.47 5.44 15.15
C ALA A 343 9.02 5.67 15.59
N THR A 344 8.79 5.84 16.90
CA THR A 344 7.49 6.14 17.51
C THR A 344 6.46 5.08 17.15
N TYR A 345 6.46 3.94 17.85
CA TYR A 345 5.61 2.74 17.62
C TYR A 345 5.62 2.11 16.20
N GLN A 346 6.43 2.61 15.26
CA GLN A 346 6.54 2.12 13.88
C GLN A 346 7.96 1.71 13.45
N GLY A 347 8.80 1.18 14.34
CA GLY A 347 10.15 0.69 14.03
C GLY A 347 10.25 -0.36 12.91
N TRP A 348 9.17 -1.08 12.64
CA TRP A 348 9.03 -2.04 11.53
C TRP A 348 8.67 -1.38 10.18
N TYR A 349 8.18 -0.14 10.17
CA TYR A 349 7.49 0.48 9.05
C TYR A 349 8.15 1.78 8.58
N ALA A 350 8.12 2.83 9.40
CA ALA A 350 8.65 4.14 9.05
C ALA A 350 10.18 4.15 9.17
N SER A 351 10.84 4.75 8.19
CA SER A 351 12.29 4.84 8.12
C SER A 351 12.73 5.96 7.18
N GLY A 352 13.53 6.92 7.66
CA GLY A 352 14.41 7.74 6.83
C GLY A 352 15.59 8.32 7.61
N PHE A 353 16.81 8.31 7.08
CA PHE A 353 17.97 8.82 7.81
C PHE A 353 19.01 9.39 6.85
N GLN A 354 19.44 10.63 7.12
CA GLN A 354 20.35 11.35 6.25
C GLN A 354 21.26 12.28 7.05
N ILE A 355 22.57 12.15 6.81
CA ILE A 355 23.58 13.09 7.28
C ILE A 355 23.70 14.23 6.26
N LYS A 356 23.90 15.46 6.73
CA LYS A 356 24.15 16.60 5.84
C LYS A 356 25.49 16.41 5.13
N GLU A 357 25.49 16.50 3.80
CA GLU A 357 26.65 16.15 2.95
C GLU A 357 27.93 16.97 3.20
N ASP A 358 27.78 18.21 3.66
CA ASP A 358 28.86 19.14 3.91
C ASP A 358 29.10 19.44 5.40
N ASP A 359 28.31 18.83 6.31
CA ASP A 359 28.43 19.01 7.75
C ASP A 359 28.09 17.70 8.48
N SER A 360 29.11 17.01 8.98
CA SER A 360 28.94 15.72 9.67
C SER A 360 28.29 15.81 11.04
N THR A 361 28.07 17.02 11.56
CA THR A 361 27.38 17.21 12.83
C THR A 361 25.86 17.21 12.64
N LEU A 362 25.35 17.68 11.50
CA LEU A 362 23.91 17.82 11.27
C LEU A 362 23.33 16.59 10.55
N MET A 363 22.21 16.10 11.04
CA MET A 363 21.49 14.99 10.44
C MET A 363 20.00 15.03 10.76
N VAL A 364 19.23 14.35 9.91
CA VAL A 364 17.79 14.24 10.01
C VAL A 364 17.39 12.76 9.98
N ALA A 365 16.43 12.39 10.80
CA ALA A 365 15.85 11.06 10.84
C ALA A 365 14.31 11.16 10.82
N GLY A 366 13.64 10.19 10.21
CA GLY A 366 12.19 10.10 10.13
C GLY A 366 11.71 8.74 10.64
N GLY A 367 10.74 8.77 11.55
CA GLY A 367 9.86 7.66 11.91
C GLY A 367 8.43 8.09 11.63
N VAL A 368 7.51 7.95 12.59
CA VAL A 368 6.20 8.63 12.51
C VAL A 368 6.43 10.13 12.29
N ASP A 369 7.25 10.77 13.13
CA ASP A 369 7.60 12.18 13.00
C ASP A 369 8.99 12.39 12.38
N LEU A 370 9.31 13.65 12.08
CA LEU A 370 10.63 14.08 11.62
C LEU A 370 11.46 14.58 12.80
N PHE A 371 12.71 14.13 12.89
CA PHE A 371 13.64 14.50 13.95
C PHE A 371 14.89 15.12 13.34
N LEU A 372 15.30 16.28 13.87
CA LEU A 372 16.55 16.95 13.49
C LEU A 372 17.51 16.94 14.67
N ASP A 373 18.75 16.55 14.42
CA ASP A 373 19.80 16.64 15.42
C ASP A 373 20.29 18.08 15.57
N LYS A 374 20.02 18.68 16.73
CA LYS A 374 20.43 20.07 17.05
C LYS A 374 21.77 20.15 17.80
N THR A 375 22.20 19.09 18.46
CA THR A 375 23.47 19.09 19.22
C THR A 375 24.62 18.47 18.42
N GLY A 376 24.25 17.70 17.41
CA GLY A 376 25.15 17.04 16.49
C GLY A 376 25.58 15.65 16.93
N TYR A 377 26.10 14.89 15.98
CA TYR A 377 26.62 13.53 16.16
C TYR A 377 25.60 12.49 16.63
N ALA A 378 24.34 12.63 16.24
CA ALA A 378 23.23 11.72 16.53
C ALA A 378 22.86 11.63 18.03
N ASN A 379 22.99 12.76 18.75
CA ASN A 379 22.71 12.82 20.19
C ASN A 379 21.51 13.74 20.54
N GLY A 380 21.24 14.75 19.71
CA GLY A 380 20.29 15.82 20.02
C GLY A 380 19.07 15.84 19.12
N PHE A 381 18.57 14.67 18.73
CA PHE A 381 17.37 14.57 17.90
C PHE A 381 16.19 15.25 18.59
N TYR A 382 15.64 16.27 17.95
CA TYR A 382 14.48 17.01 18.38
C TYR A 382 13.35 16.78 17.37
N ASN A 383 12.17 16.41 17.86
CA ASN A 383 11.00 16.24 17.02
C ASN A 383 10.61 17.59 16.42
N LEU A 384 10.63 17.70 15.09
CA LEU A 384 10.32 18.91 14.34
C LEU A 384 8.83 19.08 14.06
N LEU A 385 7.97 18.07 14.26
CA LEU A 385 6.63 18.07 13.71
C LEU A 385 5.51 17.69 14.69
N TYR A 386 4.64 18.68 14.91
CA TYR A 386 3.19 18.51 14.86
C TYR A 386 2.53 19.73 14.18
N ASP A 387 3.06 20.96 14.35
CA ASP A 387 2.35 22.18 13.90
C ASP A 387 2.62 22.68 12.47
N GLN A 388 3.73 22.28 11.81
CA GLN A 388 4.08 22.85 10.49
C GLN A 388 3.44 22.14 9.30
N LEU A 389 3.09 20.86 9.42
CA LEU A 389 2.52 20.08 8.31
C LEU A 389 1.04 19.81 8.57
N LYS A 390 0.19 20.19 7.61
CA LYS A 390 -1.25 19.90 7.62
C LYS A 390 -1.59 18.51 7.04
N TYR A 391 -0.60 17.64 6.90
CA TYR A 391 -0.67 16.37 6.17
C TYR A 391 -0.21 15.23 7.06
N HIS A 392 -0.56 14.00 6.67
CA HIS A 392 -0.09 12.83 7.38
C HIS A 392 1.44 12.70 7.29
N VAL A 393 2.02 12.28 8.41
CA VAL A 393 3.45 12.01 8.54
C VAL A 393 3.71 10.52 8.24
N ASP A 394 4.61 9.84 8.94
CA ASP A 394 5.15 8.51 8.63
C ASP A 394 6.13 8.54 7.47
N PHE A 395 7.40 8.79 7.79
CA PHE A 395 8.46 8.96 6.80
C PHE A 395 8.96 7.60 6.30
N HIS A 396 9.01 7.43 4.98
CA HIS A 396 9.53 6.21 4.33
C HIS A 396 10.85 6.42 3.59
N GLY A 397 11.24 7.68 3.39
CA GLY A 397 12.49 7.99 2.71
C GLY A 397 12.86 9.45 2.86
N ILE A 398 14.16 9.70 3.01
CA ILE A 398 14.76 11.03 3.04
C ILE A 398 15.96 10.99 2.10
N ILE A 399 16.02 11.93 1.16
CA ILE A 399 17.14 12.02 0.22
C ILE A 399 17.68 13.45 0.12
N SER A 400 19.00 13.57 0.08
CA SER A 400 19.69 14.83 -0.17
C SER A 400 19.73 15.18 -1.64
N ASN A 401 19.64 16.47 -1.96
CA ASN A 401 19.97 16.95 -3.30
C ASN A 401 21.51 16.86 -3.50
N PRO A 402 22.00 16.12 -4.50
CA PRO A 402 23.44 15.90 -4.68
C PRO A 402 24.21 17.16 -5.09
N LYS A 403 23.51 18.24 -5.50
CA LYS A 403 24.11 19.52 -5.93
C LYS A 403 23.93 20.65 -4.91
N ASP A 404 23.10 20.47 -3.88
CA ASP A 404 22.84 21.49 -2.86
C ASP A 404 22.54 20.82 -1.51
N PRO A 405 23.51 20.79 -0.58
CA PRO A 405 23.38 20.04 0.67
C PRO A 405 22.36 20.65 1.65
N ARG A 406 21.77 21.80 1.31
CA ARG A 406 20.68 22.41 2.06
C ARG A 406 19.31 21.85 1.65
N LYS A 407 19.20 21.22 0.48
CA LYS A 407 17.94 20.74 -0.08
C LYS A 407 17.72 19.27 0.24
N LEU A 408 16.56 18.97 0.81
CA LEU A 408 16.12 17.63 1.16
C LEU A 408 14.74 17.37 0.57
N TYR A 409 14.46 16.11 0.26
CA TYR A 409 13.15 15.63 -0.12
C TYR A 409 12.74 14.46 0.78
N PHE A 410 11.45 14.38 1.04
CA PHE A 410 10.87 13.42 1.96
C PHE A 410 9.67 12.76 1.28
N VAL A 411 9.47 11.47 1.55
CA VAL A 411 8.24 10.75 1.19
C VAL A 411 7.60 10.22 2.47
N THR A 412 6.28 10.42 2.59
CA THR A 412 5.51 10.03 3.77
C THR A 412 4.15 9.43 3.38
N ASP A 413 3.37 9.01 4.38
CA ASP A 413 2.00 8.55 4.18
C ASP A 413 1.03 9.67 3.70
N GLY A 414 1.45 10.94 3.83
CA GLY A 414 0.76 12.14 3.33
C GLY A 414 1.34 12.77 2.07
N GLY A 415 2.27 12.10 1.37
CA GLY A 415 2.79 12.57 0.09
C GLY A 415 4.30 12.86 0.05
N VAL A 416 4.67 13.91 -0.69
CA VAL A 416 6.05 14.30 -0.94
C VAL A 416 6.28 15.71 -0.42
N PHE A 417 7.40 15.91 0.28
CA PHE A 417 7.78 17.18 0.87
C PHE A 417 9.18 17.59 0.44
N ARG A 418 9.45 18.89 0.52
CA ARG A 418 10.77 19.45 0.24
C ARG A 418 11.16 20.47 1.30
N SER A 419 12.43 20.44 1.69
CA SER A 419 13.10 21.53 2.38
C SER A 419 14.18 22.14 1.50
N ASN A 420 14.35 23.46 1.57
CA ASN A 420 15.43 24.18 0.87
C ASN A 420 16.55 24.66 1.81
N ASN A 421 16.43 24.35 3.10
CA ASN A 421 17.25 24.90 4.17
C ASN A 421 17.44 23.90 5.32
N PHE A 422 17.58 22.62 4.97
CA PHE A 422 17.84 21.50 5.88
C PHE A 422 16.87 21.44 7.06
N CYS A 423 15.59 21.27 6.73
CA CYS A 423 14.46 21.13 7.65
C CYS A 423 14.06 22.38 8.46
N LYS A 424 14.66 23.57 8.23
CA LYS A 424 14.17 24.80 8.87
C LYS A 424 12.75 25.18 8.41
N THR A 425 12.46 24.95 7.13
CA THR A 425 11.10 25.05 6.56
C THR A 425 10.87 23.87 5.65
N ILE A 426 9.66 23.32 5.69
CA ILE A 426 9.22 22.17 4.90
C ILE A 426 7.94 22.54 4.17
N PHE A 427 7.86 22.19 2.89
CA PHE A 427 6.71 22.47 2.05
C PHE A 427 6.20 21.18 1.41
N PRO A 428 4.88 20.94 1.39
CA PRO A 428 4.31 19.90 0.55
C PRO A 428 4.55 20.25 -0.91
N ILE A 429 4.83 19.24 -1.72
CA ILE A 429 4.96 19.36 -3.18
C ILE A 429 4.00 18.38 -3.86
N ASN A 430 2.77 18.28 -3.38
CA ASN A 430 1.77 17.26 -3.75
C ASN A 430 0.88 17.62 -4.95
N ASP A 431 1.04 18.78 -5.56
CA ASP A 431 0.13 19.26 -6.60
C ASP A 431 0.22 18.42 -7.89
N GLY A 432 -0.92 17.86 -8.32
CA GLY A 432 -1.00 16.89 -9.43
C GLY A 432 -0.63 15.45 -9.07
N LEU A 433 -0.27 15.16 -7.81
CA LEU A 433 0.07 13.81 -7.35
C LEU A 433 -1.18 13.08 -6.85
N LEU A 434 -1.84 12.33 -7.74
CA LEU A 434 -3.12 11.67 -7.48
C LEU A 434 -2.91 10.26 -6.88
N THR A 435 -2.44 10.21 -5.65
CA THR A 435 -2.09 8.94 -4.96
C THR A 435 -2.93 8.64 -3.73
N ALA A 436 -3.96 9.44 -3.43
CA ALA A 436 -4.86 9.21 -2.31
C ALA A 436 -5.47 7.80 -2.36
N GLN A 437 -5.43 7.10 -1.23
CA GLN A 437 -5.89 5.72 -1.12
C GLN A 437 -7.28 5.66 -0.50
N PHE A 438 -8.32 5.67 -1.32
CA PHE A 438 -9.69 5.52 -0.83
C PHE A 438 -9.94 4.07 -0.39
N TYR A 439 -10.42 3.89 0.85
CA TYR A 439 -10.94 2.61 1.32
C TYR A 439 -12.37 2.39 0.80
N TYR A 440 -13.25 3.38 1.00
CA TYR A 440 -14.67 3.32 0.63
C TYR A 440 -15.17 4.69 0.17
N GLY A 441 -16.15 4.71 -0.73
CA GLY A 441 -16.81 5.93 -1.17
C GLY A 441 -18.33 5.76 -1.29
N SER A 442 -19.03 6.87 -1.08
CA SER A 442 -20.48 7.02 -1.26
C SER A 442 -20.76 8.08 -2.31
N VAL A 443 -21.75 7.82 -3.14
CA VAL A 443 -22.25 8.75 -4.16
C VAL A 443 -23.73 8.99 -3.93
N SER A 444 -24.18 10.23 -4.04
CA SER A 444 -25.61 10.52 -3.98
C SER A 444 -26.31 10.05 -5.25
N GLN A 445 -27.52 9.50 -5.08
CA GLN A 445 -28.41 9.13 -6.17
C GLN A 445 -29.31 10.30 -6.60
N SER A 446 -29.53 11.27 -5.73
CA SER A 446 -30.42 12.42 -5.94
C SER A 446 -29.71 13.73 -6.26
N VAL A 447 -28.42 13.86 -5.92
CA VAL A 447 -27.64 15.08 -6.12
C VAL A 447 -26.39 14.80 -6.95
N ALA A 448 -26.29 15.49 -8.08
CA ALA A 448 -25.10 15.42 -8.93
C ALA A 448 -23.85 15.92 -8.19
N ASN A 449 -22.73 15.25 -8.42
CA ASN A 449 -21.42 15.61 -7.87
C ASN A 449 -21.34 15.69 -6.34
N TYR A 450 -22.18 14.93 -5.63
CA TYR A 450 -22.11 14.81 -4.17
C TYR A 450 -21.49 13.47 -3.79
N TYR A 451 -20.20 13.52 -3.46
CA TYR A 451 -19.38 12.34 -3.18
C TYR A 451 -18.72 12.46 -1.81
N VAL A 452 -18.71 11.39 -1.05
CA VAL A 452 -17.95 11.27 0.20
C VAL A 452 -17.01 10.08 0.07
N GLY A 453 -15.79 10.22 0.53
CA GLY A 453 -14.80 9.15 0.49
C GLY A 453 -13.98 9.10 1.75
N GLY A 454 -13.72 7.89 2.21
CA GLY A 454 -12.82 7.60 3.31
C GLY A 454 -11.46 7.22 2.75
N MET A 455 -10.40 7.92 3.20
CA MET A 455 -9.04 7.72 2.73
C MET A 455 -8.12 7.21 3.84
N GLN A 456 -7.22 6.31 3.46
CA GLN A 456 -6.12 5.87 4.30
C GLN A 456 -5.24 7.07 4.68
N ASP A 457 -4.93 7.21 5.98
CA ASP A 457 -4.08 8.25 6.59
C ASP A 457 -4.56 9.71 6.37
N ASN A 458 -5.60 9.89 5.56
CA ASN A 458 -6.01 11.18 5.00
C ASN A 458 -7.47 11.51 5.26
N ARG A 459 -8.10 10.89 6.27
CA ARG A 459 -9.43 11.25 6.78
C ARG A 459 -10.57 10.90 5.84
N THR A 460 -11.79 11.12 6.33
CA THR A 460 -12.99 11.19 5.47
C THR A 460 -13.06 12.57 4.85
N ALA A 461 -13.36 12.64 3.56
CA ALA A 461 -13.50 13.88 2.80
C ALA A 461 -14.76 13.89 1.92
N ILE A 462 -15.22 15.10 1.60
CA ILE A 462 -16.32 15.36 0.69
C ILE A 462 -15.81 16.07 -0.57
N PHE A 463 -16.36 15.72 -1.72
CA PHE A 463 -16.05 16.38 -2.99
C PHE A 463 -16.78 17.73 -3.09
N GLU A 464 -16.04 18.75 -3.52
CA GLU A 464 -16.52 20.11 -3.71
C GLU A 464 -16.55 20.43 -5.21
N PRO A 465 -17.72 20.34 -5.87
CA PRO A 465 -17.81 20.42 -7.33
C PRO A 465 -17.43 21.79 -7.90
N HIS A 466 -17.61 22.86 -7.14
CA HIS A 466 -17.29 24.23 -7.58
C HIS A 466 -15.80 24.46 -7.77
N THR A 467 -14.97 23.79 -6.97
CA THR A 467 -13.51 23.93 -6.96
C THR A 467 -12.82 22.67 -7.45
N THR A 468 -13.56 21.61 -7.80
CA THR A 468 -13.03 20.28 -8.18
C THR A 468 -12.00 19.76 -7.18
N SER A 469 -12.29 19.95 -5.89
CA SER A 469 -11.39 19.61 -4.79
C SER A 469 -12.07 18.71 -3.77
N TRP A 470 -11.32 18.18 -2.82
CA TRP A 470 -11.87 17.44 -1.69
C TRP A 470 -11.57 18.17 -0.39
N ARG A 471 -12.55 18.23 0.49
CA ARG A 471 -12.42 18.83 1.81
C ARG A 471 -12.54 17.74 2.88
N ASN A 472 -11.54 17.63 3.74
CA ASN A 472 -11.60 16.73 4.89
C ASN A 472 -12.71 17.17 5.86
N ILE A 473 -13.54 16.22 6.27
CA ILE A 473 -14.71 16.46 7.15
C ILE A 473 -14.63 15.70 8.47
N HIS A 474 -13.80 14.66 8.59
CA HIS A 474 -13.62 13.92 9.84
C HIS A 474 -12.14 13.61 10.10
N TYR A 475 -11.76 12.92 11.19
CA TYR A 475 -10.36 12.59 11.51
C TYR A 475 -10.02 11.12 11.28
N GLY A 476 -8.75 10.74 11.57
CA GLY A 476 -8.24 9.37 11.47
C GLY A 476 -8.08 8.90 10.02
N ASP A 477 -7.99 7.58 9.84
CA ASP A 477 -8.27 6.94 8.56
C ASP A 477 -9.76 7.11 8.28
N GLY A 478 -10.12 7.68 7.13
CA GLY A 478 -11.50 7.67 6.70
C GLY A 478 -11.86 6.27 6.21
N THR A 479 -12.77 5.58 6.89
CA THR A 479 -13.16 4.21 6.52
C THR A 479 -14.52 4.21 5.80
N ALA A 480 -15.46 3.39 6.26
CA ALA A 480 -16.80 3.36 5.70
C ALA A 480 -17.50 4.71 5.88
N ASN A 481 -18.34 5.07 4.93
CA ASN A 481 -19.13 6.30 4.96
C ASN A 481 -20.47 6.06 4.26
N ALA A 482 -21.45 6.92 4.50
CA ALA A 482 -22.74 6.88 3.85
C ALA A 482 -23.36 8.29 3.73
N ILE A 483 -24.07 8.50 2.62
CA ILE A 483 -24.90 9.67 2.35
C ILE A 483 -26.36 9.27 2.60
N VAL A 484 -27.13 10.15 3.26
CA VAL A 484 -28.57 9.98 3.39
C VAL A 484 -29.28 10.61 2.18
N GLU A 485 -29.99 9.80 1.40
CA GLU A 485 -30.73 10.31 0.25
C GLU A 485 -31.88 11.22 0.66
N GLY A 486 -32.03 12.34 -0.05
CA GLY A 486 -33.02 13.38 0.25
C GLY A 486 -32.67 14.30 1.42
N ASP A 487 -31.51 14.13 2.06
CA ASP A 487 -31.09 14.94 3.21
C ASP A 487 -29.55 15.10 3.26
N GLN A 488 -29.01 16.08 2.51
CA GLN A 488 -27.56 16.29 2.37
C GLN A 488 -26.91 16.85 3.64
N SER A 489 -27.69 17.26 4.65
CA SER A 489 -27.13 17.64 5.94
C SER A 489 -26.70 16.42 6.74
N MET A 490 -27.30 15.25 6.46
CA MET A 490 -27.09 14.02 7.20
C MET A 490 -26.01 13.13 6.55
N LEU A 491 -24.95 12.87 7.30
CA LEU A 491 -23.85 12.01 6.88
C LEU A 491 -23.48 11.02 7.98
N TYR A 492 -22.99 9.86 7.56
CA TYR A 492 -22.34 8.89 8.45
C TYR A 492 -20.92 8.62 7.96
N CYS A 493 -19.98 8.51 8.88
CA CYS A 493 -18.62 8.05 8.59
C CYS A 493 -18.11 7.16 9.71
N ALA A 494 -17.02 6.47 9.45
CA ALA A 494 -16.28 5.73 10.45
C ALA A 494 -14.78 6.02 10.35
N SER A 495 -14.09 5.85 11.47
CA SER A 495 -12.63 5.80 11.53
C SER A 495 -12.15 4.36 11.78
N GLN A 496 -10.88 4.18 12.10
CA GLN A 496 -10.30 2.87 12.42
C GLN A 496 -11.09 2.16 13.52
N ASN A 497 -11.05 0.82 13.54
CA ASN A 497 -11.68 -0.01 14.58
C ASN A 497 -13.20 0.20 14.70
N LEU A 498 -13.86 0.58 13.59
CA LEU A 498 -15.32 0.76 13.48
C LEU A 498 -15.89 1.83 14.43
N GLU A 499 -15.15 2.89 14.75
CA GLU A 499 -15.78 4.02 15.44
C GLU A 499 -16.71 4.76 14.46
N ILE A 500 -18.03 4.70 14.68
CA ILE A 500 -19.02 5.30 13.77
C ILE A 500 -19.49 6.64 14.30
N TYR A 501 -19.61 7.61 13.41
CA TYR A 501 -20.03 8.97 13.66
C TYR A 501 -21.19 9.38 12.76
N LYS A 502 -21.99 10.31 13.27
CA LYS A 502 -23.12 10.93 12.57
C LYS A 502 -22.95 12.45 12.58
N SER A 503 -23.22 13.08 11.44
CA SER A 503 -23.33 14.52 11.27
C SER A 503 -24.75 14.88 10.80
N GLN A 504 -25.20 16.09 11.15
CA GLN A 504 -26.49 16.65 10.72
C GLN A 504 -26.34 18.04 10.07
N ASP A 505 -25.10 18.41 9.75
CA ASP A 505 -24.69 19.72 9.23
C ASP A 505 -23.60 19.60 8.16
N THR A 506 -23.73 18.58 7.30
CA THR A 506 -22.85 18.33 6.14
C THR A 506 -21.38 18.13 6.53
N GLY A 507 -21.18 17.41 7.64
CA GLY A 507 -19.87 17.01 8.14
C GLY A 507 -19.11 18.12 8.87
N THR A 508 -19.80 19.15 9.34
CA THR A 508 -19.18 20.23 10.13
C THR A 508 -19.00 19.80 11.59
N THR A 509 -20.02 19.18 12.18
CA THR A 509 -19.97 18.58 13.52
C THR A 509 -20.31 17.10 13.47
N TRP A 510 -19.71 16.35 14.40
CA TRP A 510 -19.84 14.89 14.45
C TRP A 510 -20.10 14.43 15.87
N ARG A 511 -21.04 13.49 16.02
CA ARG A 511 -21.26 12.75 17.25
C ARG A 511 -20.90 11.29 17.03
N LYS A 512 -20.08 10.72 17.93
CA LYS A 512 -19.82 9.27 17.97
C LYS A 512 -21.12 8.56 18.35
N ILE A 513 -21.57 7.62 17.52
CA ILE A 513 -22.82 6.89 17.70
C ILE A 513 -22.61 5.41 18.04
N LEU A 514 -21.37 4.91 18.00
CA LEU A 514 -21.02 3.57 18.45
C LEU A 514 -19.90 3.67 19.47
N ASN A 515 -20.23 3.55 20.76
CA ASN A 515 -19.29 3.65 21.87
C ASN A 515 -19.26 2.36 22.69
N ARG A 516 -18.61 1.33 22.16
CA ARG A 516 -18.40 0.03 22.81
C ARG A 516 -17.05 -0.53 22.37
N ASP A 517 -16.38 -1.27 23.24
CA ASP A 517 -15.23 -2.07 22.84
C ASP A 517 -15.71 -3.21 21.94
N LEU A 518 -15.26 -3.18 20.69
CA LEU A 518 -15.62 -4.15 19.68
C LEU A 518 -14.35 -4.81 19.17
N ASN A 519 -14.33 -6.14 19.20
CA ASN A 519 -13.33 -6.90 18.48
C ASN A 519 -13.63 -6.77 16.97
N THR A 520 -12.85 -5.92 16.29
CA THR A 520 -13.03 -5.51 14.89
C THR A 520 -11.71 -5.59 14.15
N CYS A 521 -11.75 -5.63 12.83
CA CYS A 521 -10.56 -5.37 12.02
C CYS A 521 -10.25 -3.86 12.04
N PHE A 522 -8.97 -3.50 11.88
CA PHE A 522 -8.50 -2.11 11.77
C PHE A 522 -9.35 -1.29 10.80
N ILE A 523 -9.64 -1.84 9.62
CA ILE A 523 -10.64 -1.34 8.67
C ILE A 523 -11.84 -2.28 8.67
N SER A 524 -12.90 -1.88 9.37
CA SER A 524 -14.19 -2.58 9.39
C SER A 524 -15.27 -1.73 8.72
N LYS A 525 -16.35 -2.37 8.27
CA LYS A 525 -17.38 -1.73 7.44
C LYS A 525 -18.71 -1.57 8.18
N PHE A 526 -19.41 -0.48 7.89
CA PHE A 526 -20.85 -0.37 8.08
C PHE A 526 -21.53 -0.06 6.74
N ILE A 527 -22.84 -0.30 6.66
CA ILE A 527 -23.70 0.17 5.57
C ILE A 527 -24.95 0.83 6.17
N LEU A 528 -25.43 1.88 5.51
CA LEU A 528 -26.74 2.49 5.76
C LEU A 528 -27.80 1.72 4.97
N SER A 529 -28.95 1.44 5.57
CA SER A 529 -30.05 0.80 4.87
C SER A 529 -30.58 1.71 3.77
N LYS A 530 -30.88 1.13 2.62
CA LYS A 530 -31.50 1.84 1.48
C LYS A 530 -32.98 2.16 1.72
N TRP A 531 -33.60 1.51 2.71
CA TRP A 531 -35.03 1.59 2.98
C TRP A 531 -35.38 2.52 4.13
N ASP A 532 -34.46 2.69 5.09
CA ASP A 532 -34.66 3.54 6.26
C ASP A 532 -33.36 4.26 6.64
N LYS A 533 -33.40 5.59 6.64
CA LYS A 533 -32.25 6.47 6.97
C LYS A 533 -31.74 6.33 8.41
N ASN A 534 -32.48 5.65 9.28
CA ASN A 534 -32.09 5.41 10.67
C ASN A 534 -31.57 3.98 10.91
N VAL A 535 -31.61 3.10 9.91
CA VAL A 535 -31.15 1.72 10.05
C VAL A 535 -29.73 1.59 9.52
N LEU A 536 -28.79 1.18 10.38
CA LEU A 536 -27.41 0.86 9.98
C LEU A 536 -27.05 -0.56 10.40
N PHE A 537 -26.24 -1.20 9.56
CA PHE A 537 -25.62 -2.50 9.83
C PHE A 537 -24.12 -2.33 9.89
N ALA A 538 -23.47 -2.83 10.93
CA ALA A 538 -22.03 -2.70 11.11
C ALA A 538 -21.40 -4.05 11.47
N GLY A 539 -20.19 -4.29 10.96
CA GLY A 539 -19.49 -5.57 11.06
C GLY A 539 -18.34 -5.52 12.06
N GLY A 540 -18.45 -6.28 13.15
CA GLY A 540 -17.32 -6.69 13.99
C GLY A 540 -17.25 -8.22 14.04
N VAL A 541 -16.76 -8.81 15.14
CA VAL A 541 -16.95 -10.26 15.38
C VAL A 541 -18.44 -10.65 15.30
N ASN A 542 -19.33 -9.75 15.74
CA ASN A 542 -20.77 -9.89 15.64
C ASN A 542 -21.36 -8.86 14.67
N LEU A 543 -22.56 -9.16 14.16
CA LEU A 543 -23.35 -8.20 13.41
C LEU A 543 -24.01 -7.21 14.38
N LEU A 544 -23.81 -5.92 14.14
CA LEU A 544 -24.39 -4.83 14.91
C LEU A 544 -25.47 -4.14 14.09
N ILE A 545 -26.60 -3.84 14.73
CA ILE A 545 -27.75 -3.22 14.07
C ILE A 545 -28.28 -2.08 14.93
N THR A 546 -28.42 -0.89 14.34
CA THR A 546 -29.22 0.19 14.92
C THR A 546 -30.44 0.43 14.05
N LYS A 547 -31.55 0.85 14.67
CA LYS A 547 -32.81 1.19 13.99
C LYS A 547 -33.26 2.62 14.28
N ASN A 548 -32.44 3.39 15.00
CA ASN A 548 -32.75 4.73 15.47
C ASN A 548 -31.58 5.69 15.22
N GLY A 549 -30.81 5.45 14.15
CA GLY A 549 -29.74 6.32 13.70
C GLY A 549 -28.55 6.35 14.66
N GLY A 550 -28.36 5.28 15.44
CA GLY A 550 -27.21 5.09 16.32
C GLY A 550 -27.44 5.38 17.81
N GLU A 551 -28.66 5.70 18.25
CA GLU A 551 -28.91 5.89 19.69
C GLU A 551 -28.79 4.58 20.48
N THR A 552 -29.26 3.47 19.89
CA THR A 552 -29.08 2.13 20.46
C THR A 552 -28.65 1.12 19.40
N TRP A 553 -27.88 0.12 19.84
CA TRP A 553 -27.35 -0.95 19.00
C TRP A 553 -27.69 -2.32 19.56
N GLU A 554 -28.32 -3.15 18.73
CA GLU A 554 -28.53 -4.57 18.94
C GLU A 554 -27.32 -5.37 18.42
N THR A 555 -26.89 -6.37 19.17
CA THR A 555 -25.86 -7.33 18.73
C THR A 555 -26.53 -8.64 18.31
N LYS A 556 -26.19 -9.16 17.13
CA LYS A 556 -26.56 -10.51 16.68
C LYS A 556 -25.30 -11.36 16.62
N MET A 557 -25.28 -12.41 17.43
CA MET A 557 -24.14 -13.31 17.52
C MET A 557 -23.90 -13.98 16.18
N ASN A 558 -22.66 -13.95 15.73
CA ASN A 558 -22.22 -14.74 14.60
C ASN A 558 -22.31 -16.23 14.99
N PRO A 559 -23.02 -17.08 14.25
CA PRO A 559 -23.38 -18.42 14.70
C PRO A 559 -22.21 -19.42 14.79
N GLU A 560 -20.99 -19.06 14.38
CA GLU A 560 -19.86 -19.99 14.30
C GLU A 560 -18.51 -19.32 14.64
N GLU A 561 -17.47 -20.14 14.91
CA GLU A 561 -16.06 -19.71 15.07
C GLU A 561 -15.46 -19.18 13.76
N CYS A 562 -15.88 -18.00 13.34
CA CYS A 562 -15.36 -17.28 12.18
C CYS A 562 -14.76 -15.93 12.62
N GLY A 563 -13.90 -15.35 11.78
CA GLY A 563 -13.32 -14.04 12.06
C GLY A 563 -14.33 -12.89 11.95
N PRO A 564 -13.90 -11.64 12.18
CA PRO A 564 -14.76 -10.46 12.07
C PRO A 564 -15.41 -10.32 10.69
N ILE A 565 -16.58 -9.70 10.69
CA ILE A 565 -17.30 -9.30 9.49
C ILE A 565 -16.57 -8.15 8.82
N VAL A 566 -16.18 -8.35 7.56
CA VAL A 566 -15.40 -7.37 6.77
C VAL A 566 -16.16 -6.83 5.57
N THR A 567 -17.19 -7.54 5.11
CA THR A 567 -18.08 -7.03 4.06
C THR A 567 -19.54 -7.18 4.44
N LEU A 568 -20.32 -6.19 4.02
CA LEU A 568 -21.76 -6.07 4.23
C LEU A 568 -22.39 -5.62 2.91
N TYR A 569 -23.56 -6.20 2.62
CA TYR A 569 -24.39 -5.93 1.46
C TYR A 569 -25.87 -6.04 1.85
N GLU A 570 -26.70 -5.05 1.52
CA GLU A 570 -28.15 -5.15 1.63
C GLU A 570 -28.75 -5.48 0.26
N ASN A 571 -29.71 -6.40 0.19
CA ASN A 571 -30.27 -6.85 -1.09
C ASN A 571 -31.11 -5.77 -1.76
N ASP A 572 -30.69 -5.38 -2.97
CA ASP A 572 -31.31 -4.31 -3.74
C ASP A 572 -32.65 -4.68 -4.42
N TYR A 573 -32.98 -5.96 -4.57
CA TYR A 573 -34.03 -6.39 -5.53
C TYR A 573 -35.23 -7.13 -4.93
N VAL A 574 -35.14 -7.68 -3.72
CA VAL A 574 -36.04 -8.79 -3.34
C VAL A 574 -36.69 -8.64 -1.97
N GLN A 575 -36.07 -7.97 -0.99
CA GLN A 575 -36.63 -7.91 0.36
C GLN A 575 -36.00 -6.80 1.22
N GLU A 576 -36.81 -5.83 1.64
CA GLU A 576 -36.44 -4.83 2.65
C GLU A 576 -35.90 -5.51 3.91
N GLY A 577 -34.73 -5.06 4.38
CA GLY A 577 -34.10 -5.52 5.61
C GLY A 577 -33.41 -6.88 5.54
N LYS A 578 -33.21 -7.45 4.34
CA LYS A 578 -32.35 -8.64 4.18
C LYS A 578 -30.92 -8.24 3.82
N ILE A 579 -29.99 -8.53 4.72
CA ILE A 579 -28.56 -8.27 4.53
C ILE A 579 -27.78 -9.56 4.34
N TYR A 580 -26.63 -9.44 3.69
CA TYR A 580 -25.61 -10.46 3.54
C TYR A 580 -24.30 -9.91 4.08
N PHE A 581 -23.52 -10.78 4.71
CA PHE A 581 -22.23 -10.40 5.25
C PHE A 581 -21.23 -11.54 5.12
N SER A 582 -19.95 -11.19 4.93
CA SER A 582 -18.85 -12.15 4.95
C SER A 582 -17.91 -11.92 6.12
N THR A 583 -17.38 -13.02 6.65
CA THR A 583 -16.37 -13.03 7.70
C THR A 583 -14.99 -13.26 7.13
N THR A 584 -13.95 -12.81 7.82
CA THR A 584 -12.59 -13.26 7.50
C THR A 584 -12.43 -14.75 7.82
N SER A 585 -11.51 -15.42 7.13
CA SER A 585 -10.95 -16.69 7.59
C SER A 585 -10.21 -16.51 8.93
N THR A 586 -9.98 -17.59 9.64
CA THR A 586 -9.09 -17.67 10.82
C THR A 586 -7.99 -18.71 10.57
N SER A 587 -7.15 -19.00 11.55
CA SER A 587 -6.19 -20.11 11.46
C SER A 587 -6.85 -21.49 11.37
N SER A 588 -8.12 -21.63 11.79
CA SER A 588 -8.86 -22.89 11.86
C SER A 588 -10.11 -22.95 10.97
N SER A 589 -10.56 -21.83 10.39
CA SER A 589 -11.79 -21.76 9.58
C SER A 589 -11.66 -20.86 8.33
N LYS A 590 -12.34 -21.23 7.24
CA LYS A 590 -12.43 -20.39 6.01
C LYS A 590 -13.40 -19.23 6.21
N SER A 591 -13.30 -18.20 5.37
CA SER A 591 -14.35 -17.16 5.27
C SER A 591 -15.70 -17.77 4.92
N LYS A 592 -16.78 -17.21 5.46
CA LYS A 592 -18.15 -17.68 5.21
C LYS A 592 -19.05 -16.50 4.89
N ILE A 593 -20.12 -16.79 4.15
CA ILE A 593 -21.18 -15.84 3.83
C ILE A 593 -22.42 -16.22 4.61
N PHE A 594 -23.00 -15.24 5.28
CA PHE A 594 -24.26 -15.36 6.01
C PHE A 594 -25.28 -14.39 5.44
N SER A 595 -26.55 -14.60 5.79
CA SER A 595 -27.57 -13.59 5.62
C SER A 595 -28.19 -13.24 6.97
N TYR A 596 -28.89 -12.12 7.06
CA TYR A 596 -29.76 -11.82 8.18
C TYR A 596 -31.03 -11.16 7.67
N ASP A 597 -32.18 -11.63 8.13
CA ASP A 597 -33.48 -11.08 7.80
C ASP A 597 -34.00 -10.25 8.98
N LEU A 598 -34.05 -8.92 8.81
CA LEU A 598 -34.47 -7.98 9.86
C LEU A 598 -35.92 -8.21 10.31
N LYS A 599 -36.79 -8.68 9.41
CA LYS A 599 -38.21 -8.94 9.71
C LYS A 599 -38.37 -10.24 10.51
N LYS A 600 -37.62 -11.29 10.13
CA LYS A 600 -37.65 -12.59 10.81
C LYS A 600 -36.75 -12.66 12.05
N LYS A 601 -35.83 -11.70 12.19
CA LYS A 601 -34.80 -11.64 13.23
C LYS A 601 -33.92 -12.89 13.30
N SER A 602 -33.65 -13.52 12.17
CA SER A 602 -32.86 -14.76 12.05
C SER A 602 -31.69 -14.60 11.08
N ILE A 603 -30.56 -15.24 11.41
CA ILE A 603 -29.39 -15.39 10.53
C ILE A 603 -29.62 -16.57 9.58
#